data_AF-A0A7J7JEV1-F1
#
_entry.id   AF-A0A7J7JEV1-F1
#
_cell.length_a   1.000
_cell.length_b   1.000
_cell.length_c   1.000
_cell.angle_alpha   90.00
_cell.angle_beta   90.00
_cell.angle_gamma   90.00
#
_symmetry.space_group_name_H-M   'P 1'
#
loop_
_entity.id
_entity.type
_entity.pdbx_description
1 polymer ?
#
loop_
_entity_poly.entity_id
_entity_poly.type
_entity_poly.pdbx_seq_one_letter_code
_entity_poly.pdbx_strand_id
1 'polypeptide(L)'
;METSLQFYESAQDFLSLVRVYCYCGNLDKAAEICNDTGDRAACYQLARTYENQDQPKESIHFYTRAQAYGNAIRLCREHEMDDQLMNLALLGKTEDMLEAAKYYEKKPGCQDKAVMLYHKSGSFSKALDLAFETKQFGALQVISESLTSNTDPEVLKRCAQFFLDNGQFDRAVDLLAIGKKYIDALKLCNDQNVMLTEELVEKLTPEKSDDKDSESDRMRILEAIATVCMNQRQYHLATKKYTQAGNRIKGMKALLKSGDTEKITFYAGVSRQKEIYVMAANYLQSLDWTKNPKVMKDIISFYTKGRALDSLASFYESCAQAEIDEYQNYEKALGALGEAAKSISNAKMSNTTLQEERLAALKHKITLIKKFVNAKRSYEDSPEEAIKLCQILLEEPDIDSSVRLGNLYGFIIEHFHRKGNFNMAYNLLQELRSKTSVNIGHYISMATLESIHQHLNIPLGRGPAVDNKSVDQFQDDEGDIVGEAIEEEVDDFD
;
A
#
# COMPACT_ATOMS: atom_id res chain seq x y z
N MET A 1 84.50 -16.86 -14.80
CA MET A 1 83.26 -16.18 -14.34
C MET A 1 82.30 -15.97 -15.51
N GLU A 2 82.77 -15.48 -16.66
CA GLU A 2 81.92 -15.38 -17.87
C GLU A 2 81.48 -16.74 -18.43
N THR A 3 82.36 -17.74 -18.46
CA THR A 3 82.01 -19.11 -18.86
C THR A 3 80.97 -19.76 -17.94
N SER A 4 81.01 -19.50 -16.63
CA SER A 4 80.01 -19.99 -15.68
C SER A 4 78.65 -19.32 -15.85
N LEU A 5 78.59 -18.03 -16.21
CA LEU A 5 77.34 -17.32 -16.50
C LEU A 5 76.63 -17.94 -17.72
N GLN A 6 77.38 -18.27 -18.78
CA GLN A 6 76.84 -18.94 -19.97
C GLN A 6 76.25 -20.32 -19.65
N PHE A 7 76.90 -21.08 -18.76
CA PHE A 7 76.37 -22.37 -18.33
C PHE A 7 75.08 -22.22 -17.49
N TYR A 8 75.04 -21.26 -16.55
CA TYR A 8 73.81 -21.01 -15.76
C TYR A 8 72.66 -20.50 -16.63
N GLU A 9 72.93 -19.65 -17.61
CA GLU A 9 71.96 -19.17 -18.59
C GLU A 9 71.43 -20.32 -19.47
N SER A 10 72.31 -21.19 -19.97
CA SER A 10 71.92 -22.38 -20.74
C SER A 10 71.12 -23.40 -19.92
N ALA A 11 71.36 -23.46 -18.61
CA ALA A 11 70.68 -24.34 -17.67
C ALA A 11 69.39 -23.73 -17.10
N GLN A 12 69.06 -22.47 -17.44
CA GLN A 12 67.95 -21.71 -16.90
C GLN A 12 67.96 -21.61 -15.36
N ASP A 13 69.16 -21.67 -14.74
CA ASP A 13 69.33 -21.48 -13.30
C ASP A 13 69.46 -19.98 -12.99
N PHE A 14 68.31 -19.29 -13.04
CA PHE A 14 68.22 -17.85 -12.85
C PHE A 14 68.61 -17.40 -11.45
N LEU A 15 68.42 -18.25 -10.42
CA LEU A 15 68.84 -17.95 -9.05
C LEU A 15 70.36 -17.83 -8.95
N SER A 16 71.08 -18.82 -9.48
CA SER A 16 72.55 -18.79 -9.48
C SER A 16 73.09 -17.65 -10.34
N LEU A 17 72.44 -17.38 -11.48
CA LEU A 17 72.79 -16.26 -12.36
C LEU A 17 72.67 -14.91 -11.64
N VAL A 18 71.53 -14.65 -10.98
CA VAL A 18 71.30 -13.43 -10.20
C VAL A 18 72.24 -13.33 -9.01
N ARG A 19 72.55 -14.43 -8.31
CA ARG A 19 73.55 -14.42 -7.22
C ARG A 19 74.93 -13.97 -7.68
N VAL A 20 75.38 -14.45 -8.84
CA VAL A 20 76.69 -14.06 -9.41
C VAL A 20 76.68 -12.59 -9.81
N TYR A 21 75.63 -12.12 -10.50
CA TYR A 21 75.52 -10.71 -10.89
C TYR A 21 75.43 -9.76 -9.67
N CYS A 22 74.68 -10.12 -8.63
CA CYS A 22 74.65 -9.40 -7.36
C CYS A 22 76.02 -9.35 -6.68
N TYR A 23 76.77 -10.46 -6.67
CA TYR A 23 78.13 -10.49 -6.11
C TYR A 23 79.10 -9.60 -6.87
N CYS A 24 78.95 -9.50 -8.19
CA CYS A 24 79.73 -8.60 -9.05
C CYS A 24 79.30 -7.13 -8.98
N GLY A 25 78.27 -6.79 -8.20
CA GLY A 25 77.73 -5.43 -8.10
C GLY A 25 76.96 -4.96 -9.33
N ASN A 26 76.66 -5.85 -10.29
CA ASN A 26 75.91 -5.51 -11.51
C ASN A 26 74.43 -5.79 -11.30
N LEU A 27 73.77 -4.88 -10.56
CA LEU A 27 72.37 -5.02 -10.17
C LEU A 27 71.40 -4.75 -11.33
N ASP A 28 71.79 -3.95 -12.31
CA ASP A 28 70.97 -3.65 -13.49
C ASP A 28 70.71 -4.91 -14.31
N LYS A 29 71.77 -5.69 -14.61
CA LYS A 29 71.62 -6.98 -15.30
C LYS A 29 70.85 -8.00 -14.47
N ALA A 30 71.05 -8.01 -13.15
CA ALA A 30 70.28 -8.88 -12.26
C ALA A 30 68.78 -8.51 -12.26
N ALA A 31 68.46 -7.21 -12.28
CA ALA A 31 67.11 -6.68 -12.38
C ALA A 31 66.44 -7.02 -13.72
N GLU A 32 67.16 -6.88 -14.84
CA GLU A 32 66.70 -7.31 -16.17
C GLU A 32 66.31 -8.79 -16.15
N ILE A 33 67.19 -9.67 -15.67
CA ILE A 33 66.91 -11.10 -15.59
C ILE A 33 65.67 -11.38 -14.72
N CYS A 34 65.55 -10.74 -13.56
CA CYS A 34 64.36 -10.89 -12.70
C CYS A 34 63.08 -10.36 -13.35
N ASN A 35 63.16 -9.26 -14.10
CA ASN A 35 62.04 -8.63 -14.80
C ASN A 35 61.58 -9.40 -16.04
N ASP A 36 62.49 -10.11 -16.70
CA ASP A 36 62.17 -10.91 -17.87
C ASP A 36 61.67 -12.31 -17.47
N THR A 37 62.32 -12.93 -16.49
CA THR A 37 62.03 -14.33 -16.10
C THR A 37 60.89 -14.44 -15.09
N GLY A 38 60.79 -13.48 -14.16
CA GLY A 38 59.84 -13.57 -13.03
C GLY A 38 60.12 -14.73 -12.07
N ASP A 39 61.32 -15.33 -12.08
CA ASP A 39 61.65 -16.44 -11.19
C ASP A 39 61.60 -15.98 -9.72
N ARG A 40 60.85 -16.72 -8.88
CA ARG A 40 60.56 -16.31 -7.50
C ARG A 40 61.82 -16.29 -6.63
N ALA A 41 62.70 -17.29 -6.80
CA ALA A 41 63.90 -17.41 -5.99
C ALA A 41 64.94 -16.35 -6.38
N ALA A 42 65.10 -16.10 -7.69
CA ALA A 42 65.94 -15.05 -8.23
C ALA A 42 65.47 -13.66 -7.76
N CYS A 43 64.17 -13.36 -7.90
CA CYS A 43 63.60 -12.10 -7.43
C CYS A 43 63.77 -11.90 -5.92
N TYR A 44 63.59 -12.96 -5.12
CA TYR A 44 63.79 -12.91 -3.66
C TYR A 44 65.24 -12.58 -3.30
N GLN A 45 66.20 -13.22 -3.99
CA GLN A 45 67.61 -12.97 -3.76
C GLN A 45 68.00 -11.53 -4.10
N LEU A 46 67.52 -11.01 -5.24
CA LEU A 46 67.76 -9.64 -5.66
C LEU A 46 67.13 -8.63 -4.69
N ALA A 47 65.91 -8.88 -4.22
CA ALA A 47 65.23 -8.05 -3.24
C ALA A 47 66.03 -7.93 -1.92
N ARG A 48 66.60 -9.04 -1.44
CA ARG A 48 67.47 -9.05 -0.26
C ARG A 48 68.76 -8.28 -0.47
N THR A 49 69.31 -8.29 -1.68
CA THR A 49 70.53 -7.51 -1.99
C THR A 49 70.24 -6.02 -2.02
N TYR A 50 69.10 -5.59 -2.57
CA TYR A 50 68.65 -4.20 -2.51
C TYR A 50 68.35 -3.75 -1.08
N GLU A 51 67.78 -4.63 -0.26
CA GLU A 51 67.54 -4.36 1.16
C GLU A 51 68.86 -4.11 1.92
N ASN A 52 69.88 -4.95 1.70
CA ASN A 52 71.21 -4.77 2.32
C ASN A 52 71.94 -3.49 1.86
N GLN A 53 71.47 -2.85 0.78
CA GLN A 53 72.03 -1.62 0.22
C GLN A 53 71.17 -0.39 0.55
N ASP A 54 70.22 -0.51 1.47
CA ASP A 54 69.30 0.56 1.87
C ASP A 54 68.50 1.16 0.69
N GLN A 55 68.13 0.32 -0.29
CA GLN A 55 67.27 0.67 -1.43
C GLN A 55 65.87 0.04 -1.27
N PRO A 56 64.98 0.64 -0.44
CA PRO A 56 63.73 0.00 -0.04
C PRO A 56 62.71 -0.10 -1.18
N LYS A 57 62.65 0.87 -2.10
CA LYS A 57 61.64 0.88 -3.18
C LYS A 57 61.86 -0.28 -4.16
N GLU A 58 63.11 -0.48 -4.55
CA GLU A 58 63.57 -1.54 -5.44
C GLU A 58 63.43 -2.91 -4.74
N SER A 59 63.78 -2.98 -3.45
CA SER A 59 63.59 -4.18 -2.66
C SER A 59 62.12 -4.60 -2.56
N ILE A 60 61.20 -3.66 -2.28
CA ILE A 60 59.75 -3.91 -2.23
C ILE A 60 59.23 -4.40 -3.59
N HIS A 61 59.68 -3.80 -4.69
CA HIS A 61 59.29 -4.23 -6.04
C HIS A 61 59.63 -5.71 -6.28
N PHE A 62 60.88 -6.11 -6.01
CA PHE A 62 61.31 -7.49 -6.23
C PHE A 62 60.76 -8.48 -5.19
N TYR A 63 60.54 -8.08 -3.94
CA TYR A 63 59.84 -8.92 -2.96
C TYR A 63 58.38 -9.16 -3.35
N THR A 64 57.70 -8.15 -3.90
CA THR A 64 56.33 -8.28 -4.42
C THR A 64 56.29 -9.26 -5.60
N ARG A 65 57.24 -9.13 -6.53
CA ARG A 65 57.37 -10.04 -7.69
C ARG A 65 57.73 -11.48 -7.28
N ALA A 66 58.50 -11.63 -6.20
CA ALA A 66 58.79 -12.93 -5.58
C ALA A 66 57.60 -13.53 -4.79
N GLN A 67 56.47 -12.80 -4.66
CA GLN A 67 55.34 -13.15 -3.79
C GLN A 67 55.70 -13.27 -2.30
N ALA A 68 56.79 -12.64 -1.88
CA ALA A 68 57.24 -12.58 -0.50
C ALA A 68 56.64 -11.36 0.21
N TYR A 69 55.31 -11.30 0.26
CA TYR A 69 54.58 -10.13 0.74
C TYR A 69 54.89 -9.76 2.19
N GLY A 70 55.10 -10.73 3.08
CA GLY A 70 55.49 -10.45 4.47
C GLY A 70 56.79 -9.65 4.60
N ASN A 71 57.79 -9.92 3.76
CA ASN A 71 59.04 -9.14 3.73
C ASN A 71 58.79 -7.74 3.18
N ALA A 72 58.04 -7.62 2.09
CA ALA A 72 57.68 -6.32 1.52
C ALA A 72 56.89 -5.46 2.52
N ILE A 73 55.93 -6.06 3.24
CA ILE A 73 55.14 -5.42 4.30
C ILE A 73 56.02 -4.94 5.44
N ARG A 74 56.99 -5.76 5.88
CA ARG A 74 57.95 -5.35 6.92
C ARG A 74 58.73 -4.10 6.48
N LEU A 75 59.29 -4.09 5.26
CA LEU A 75 60.01 -2.93 4.73
C LEU A 75 59.08 -1.70 4.63
N CYS A 76 57.86 -1.86 4.14
CA CYS A 76 56.91 -0.75 4.06
C CYS A 76 56.61 -0.13 5.44
N ARG A 77 56.53 -0.94 6.52
CA ARG A 77 56.34 -0.43 7.89
C ARG A 77 57.57 0.31 8.41
N GLU A 78 58.76 -0.21 8.16
CA GLU A 78 60.03 0.37 8.61
C GLU A 78 60.32 1.73 7.94
N HIS A 79 59.88 1.90 6.69
CA HIS A 79 60.07 3.12 5.89
C HIS A 79 58.80 3.99 5.74
N GLU A 80 57.75 3.72 6.52
CA GLU A 80 56.48 4.48 6.53
C GLU A 80 55.79 4.62 5.14
N MET A 81 55.92 3.61 4.29
CA MET A 81 55.32 3.58 2.94
C MET A 81 53.86 3.11 2.98
N ASP A 82 53.00 3.90 3.63
CA ASP A 82 51.60 3.54 3.93
C ASP A 82 50.78 3.16 2.68
N ASP A 83 50.85 3.92 1.60
CA ASP A 83 49.99 3.65 0.43
C ASP A 83 50.34 2.32 -0.26
N GLN A 84 51.61 1.92 -0.22
CA GLN A 84 52.06 0.64 -0.75
C GLN A 84 51.74 -0.50 0.23
N LEU A 85 51.84 -0.26 1.53
CA LEU A 85 51.54 -1.23 2.58
C LEU A 85 50.11 -1.78 2.46
N MET A 86 49.11 -0.92 2.22
CA MET A 86 47.72 -1.36 2.08
C MET A 86 47.54 -2.33 0.91
N ASN A 87 48.07 -1.97 -0.26
CA ASN A 87 47.94 -2.79 -1.46
C ASN A 87 48.65 -4.15 -1.30
N LEU A 88 49.84 -4.16 -0.68
CA LEU A 88 50.60 -5.39 -0.42
C LEU A 88 49.90 -6.29 0.60
N ALA A 89 49.30 -5.71 1.64
CA ALA A 89 48.53 -6.46 2.62
C ALA A 89 47.32 -7.17 1.99
N LEU A 90 46.62 -6.51 1.06
CA LEU A 90 45.49 -7.10 0.34
C LEU A 90 45.88 -8.25 -0.60
N LEU A 91 47.13 -8.29 -1.06
CA LEU A 91 47.68 -9.36 -1.89
C LEU A 91 48.28 -10.52 -1.08
N GLY A 92 48.56 -10.28 0.21
CA GLY A 92 49.17 -11.23 1.13
C GLY A 92 48.19 -12.23 1.74
N LYS A 93 48.69 -13.00 2.72
CA LYS A 93 47.89 -13.94 3.52
C LYS A 93 47.11 -13.21 4.62
N THR A 94 46.21 -13.92 5.30
CA THR A 94 45.48 -13.39 6.46
C THR A 94 46.40 -12.85 7.55
N GLU A 95 47.54 -13.50 7.79
CA GLU A 95 48.56 -13.06 8.77
C GLU A 95 49.17 -11.71 8.37
N ASP A 96 49.49 -11.54 7.08
CA ASP A 96 50.04 -10.30 6.51
C ASP A 96 49.03 -9.14 6.66
N MET A 97 47.74 -9.41 6.41
CA MET A 97 46.66 -8.43 6.62
C MET A 97 46.54 -8.02 8.09
N LEU A 98 46.63 -8.97 9.02
CA LEU A 98 46.56 -8.71 10.46
C LEU A 98 47.76 -7.90 10.96
N GLU A 99 48.96 -8.16 10.43
CA GLU A 99 50.16 -7.39 10.76
C GLU A 99 50.07 -5.95 10.26
N ALA A 100 49.61 -5.75 9.03
CA ALA A 100 49.37 -4.41 8.49
C ALA A 100 48.25 -3.68 9.25
N ALA A 101 47.17 -4.37 9.62
CA ALA A 101 46.08 -3.80 10.42
C ALA A 101 46.57 -3.28 11.78
N LYS A 102 47.39 -4.04 12.50
CA LYS A 102 48.00 -3.62 13.78
C LYS A 102 48.91 -2.40 13.64
N TYR A 103 49.56 -2.24 12.48
CA TYR A 103 50.38 -1.05 12.21
C TYR A 103 49.50 0.18 12.03
N TYR A 104 48.47 0.11 11.18
CA TYR A 104 47.54 1.21 10.96
C TYR A 104 46.71 1.58 12.19
N GLU A 105 46.37 0.61 13.04
CA GLU A 105 45.67 0.83 14.32
C GLU A 105 46.45 1.78 15.25
N LYS A 106 47.79 1.75 15.21
CA LYS A 106 48.65 2.63 16.01
C LYS A 106 48.86 4.01 15.39
N LYS A 107 48.54 4.19 14.10
CA LYS A 107 48.82 5.42 13.36
C LYS A 107 47.58 6.32 13.31
N PRO A 108 47.66 7.57 13.80
CA PRO A 108 46.52 8.48 13.77
C PRO A 108 46.14 8.80 12.32
N GLY A 109 44.84 8.75 12.01
CA GLY A 109 44.30 9.06 10.68
C GLY A 109 44.27 7.89 9.68
N CYS A 110 44.74 6.69 10.05
CA CYS A 110 44.67 5.49 9.19
C CYS A 110 43.78 4.37 9.78
N GLN A 111 42.90 4.72 10.70
CA GLN A 111 42.04 3.76 11.41
C GLN A 111 41.02 3.10 10.47
N ASP A 112 40.56 3.80 9.44
CA ASP A 112 39.74 3.27 8.35
C ASP A 112 40.42 2.10 7.61
N LYS A 113 41.71 2.25 7.27
CA LYS A 113 42.53 1.21 6.63
C LYS A 113 42.69 0.01 7.56
N ALA A 114 42.90 0.25 8.86
CA ALA A 114 43.00 -0.81 9.88
C ALA A 114 41.70 -1.63 9.97
N VAL A 115 40.56 -0.95 10.05
CA VAL A 115 39.23 -1.58 10.13
C VAL A 115 38.96 -2.44 8.90
N MET A 116 39.25 -1.93 7.69
CA MET A 116 39.09 -2.69 6.45
C MET A 116 39.94 -3.96 6.40
N LEU A 117 41.21 -3.87 6.84
CA LEU A 117 42.10 -5.03 6.86
C LEU A 117 41.64 -6.07 7.88
N TYR A 118 41.20 -5.66 9.08
CA TYR A 118 40.62 -6.59 10.06
C TYR A 118 39.36 -7.29 9.54
N HIS A 119 38.51 -6.56 8.80
CA HIS A 119 37.31 -7.12 8.17
C HIS A 119 37.69 -8.18 7.11
N LYS A 120 38.58 -7.82 6.18
CA LYS A 120 39.03 -8.72 5.10
C LYS A 120 39.82 -9.92 5.62
N SER A 121 40.51 -9.79 6.75
CA SER A 121 41.22 -10.89 7.41
C SER A 121 40.29 -11.81 8.21
N GLY A 122 38.97 -11.57 8.22
CA GLY A 122 37.97 -12.37 8.95
C GLY A 122 37.90 -12.08 10.45
N SER A 123 38.59 -11.06 10.95
CA SER A 123 38.56 -10.64 12.36
C SER A 123 37.47 -9.60 12.61
N PHE A 124 36.21 -10.00 12.36
CA PHE A 124 35.04 -9.12 12.40
C PHE A 124 34.85 -8.38 13.73
N SER A 125 34.97 -9.08 14.85
CA SER A 125 34.77 -8.47 16.17
C SER A 125 35.76 -7.32 16.42
N LYS A 126 37.05 -7.54 16.09
CA LYS A 126 38.07 -6.52 16.24
C LYS A 126 37.90 -5.36 15.26
N ALA A 127 37.48 -5.63 14.02
CA ALA A 127 37.16 -4.60 13.05
C ALA A 127 36.05 -3.67 13.56
N LEU A 128 35.00 -4.26 14.14
CA LEU A 128 33.86 -3.53 14.68
C LEU A 128 34.20 -2.74 15.93
N ASP A 129 34.88 -3.36 16.90
CA ASP A 129 35.29 -2.68 18.14
C ASP A 129 36.15 -1.47 17.81
N LEU A 130 37.14 -1.63 16.92
CA LEU A 130 37.97 -0.52 16.45
C LEU A 130 37.14 0.55 15.73
N ALA A 131 36.21 0.15 14.86
CA ALA A 131 35.39 1.10 14.12
C ALA A 131 34.41 1.87 15.02
N PHE A 132 33.89 1.27 16.09
CA PHE A 132 33.08 1.93 17.10
C PHE A 132 33.91 2.91 17.95
N GLU A 133 35.07 2.48 18.44
CA GLU A 133 35.99 3.32 19.23
C GLU A 133 36.44 4.56 18.45
N THR A 134 36.71 4.38 17.17
CA THR A 134 37.27 5.42 16.29
C THR A 134 36.22 6.17 15.46
N LYS A 135 34.94 5.82 15.63
CA LYS A 135 33.78 6.41 14.92
C LYS A 135 33.95 6.41 13.39
N GLN A 136 34.44 5.32 12.83
CA GLN A 136 34.67 5.18 11.38
C GLN A 136 33.38 4.76 10.66
N PHE A 137 32.48 5.73 10.45
CA PHE A 137 31.13 5.50 9.88
C PHE A 137 31.14 4.85 8.50
N GLY A 138 32.02 5.32 7.61
CA GLY A 138 32.13 4.77 6.24
C GLY A 138 32.55 3.30 6.25
N ALA A 139 33.50 2.94 7.13
CA ALA A 139 33.95 1.56 7.26
C ALA A 139 32.86 0.66 7.88
N LEU A 140 32.13 1.14 8.89
CA LEU A 140 31.01 0.40 9.50
C LEU A 140 29.89 0.10 8.50
N GLN A 141 29.61 1.03 7.58
CA GLN A 141 28.64 0.79 6.52
C GLN A 141 29.05 -0.40 5.64
N VAL A 142 30.29 -0.41 5.14
CA VAL A 142 30.79 -1.51 4.30
C VAL A 142 30.79 -2.84 5.06
N ILE A 143 31.15 -2.82 6.35
CA ILE A 143 31.08 -4.02 7.18
C ILE A 143 29.63 -4.50 7.29
N SER A 144 28.67 -3.59 7.54
CA SER A 144 27.26 -3.93 7.72
C SER A 144 26.63 -4.61 6.50
N GLU A 145 27.04 -4.22 5.29
CA GLU A 145 26.56 -4.81 4.02
C GLU A 145 27.02 -6.27 3.85
N SER A 146 28.11 -6.67 4.52
CA SER A 146 28.62 -8.04 4.51
C SER A 146 28.04 -8.94 5.60
N LEU A 147 27.25 -8.38 6.53
CA LEU A 147 26.67 -9.15 7.63
C LEU A 147 25.50 -9.98 7.13
N THR A 148 25.46 -11.25 7.54
CA THR A 148 24.46 -12.22 7.09
C THR A 148 23.79 -12.87 8.30
N SER A 149 22.82 -13.75 8.05
CA SER A 149 22.13 -14.52 9.10
C SER A 149 23.06 -15.48 9.88
N ASN A 150 24.27 -15.73 9.39
CA ASN A 150 25.30 -16.55 10.04
C ASN A 150 26.22 -15.74 10.98
N THR A 151 26.09 -14.41 10.97
CA THR A 151 26.85 -13.53 11.86
C THR A 151 26.37 -13.66 13.31
N ASP A 152 27.28 -13.54 14.27
CA ASP A 152 26.97 -13.54 15.69
C ASP A 152 25.84 -12.53 16.01
N PRO A 153 24.72 -12.98 16.65
CA PRO A 153 23.62 -12.11 17.03
C PRO A 153 24.03 -10.89 17.88
N GLU A 154 25.08 -11.01 18.72
CA GLU A 154 25.56 -9.88 19.52
C GLU A 154 26.22 -8.80 18.64
N VAL A 155 26.93 -9.22 17.59
CA VAL A 155 27.51 -8.30 16.59
C VAL A 155 26.41 -7.56 15.84
N LEU A 156 25.38 -8.27 15.37
CA LEU A 156 24.24 -7.67 14.67
C LEU A 156 23.53 -6.63 15.56
N LYS A 157 23.35 -6.94 16.85
CA LYS A 157 22.74 -6.03 17.82
C LYS A 157 23.56 -4.77 18.03
N ARG A 158 24.89 -4.88 18.19
CA ARG A 158 25.78 -3.70 18.34
C ARG A 158 25.75 -2.82 17.09
N CYS A 159 25.82 -3.43 15.89
CA CYS A 159 25.71 -2.69 14.64
C CYS A 159 24.36 -2.00 14.49
N ALA A 160 23.25 -2.68 14.80
CA ALA A 160 21.92 -2.08 14.76
C ALA A 160 21.81 -0.89 15.73
N GLN A 161 22.30 -1.02 16.97
CA GLN A 161 22.31 0.07 17.95
C GLN A 161 23.14 1.27 17.46
N PHE A 162 24.27 1.02 16.83
CA PHE A 162 25.08 2.09 16.24
C PHE A 162 24.31 2.85 15.16
N PHE A 163 23.63 2.16 14.24
CA PHE A 163 22.84 2.83 13.21
C PHE A 163 21.64 3.57 13.81
N LEU A 164 21.04 3.06 14.88
CA LEU A 164 20.00 3.76 15.66
C LEU A 164 20.51 5.08 16.24
N ASP A 165 21.65 5.05 16.95
CA ASP A 165 22.22 6.23 17.60
C ASP A 165 22.63 7.31 16.59
N ASN A 166 22.88 6.92 15.33
CA ASN A 166 23.24 7.82 14.22
C ASN A 166 22.07 8.18 13.30
N GLY A 167 20.83 7.81 13.64
CA GLY A 167 19.64 8.16 12.87
C GLY A 167 19.47 7.41 11.54
N GLN A 168 20.26 6.37 11.28
CA GLN A 168 20.13 5.51 10.09
C GLN A 168 19.16 4.36 10.38
N PHE A 169 17.88 4.69 10.53
CA PHE A 169 16.87 3.73 10.99
C PHE A 169 16.63 2.58 10.00
N ASP A 170 16.62 2.84 8.68
CA ASP A 170 16.39 1.82 7.65
C ASP A 170 17.39 0.65 7.78
N ARG A 171 18.68 0.97 7.95
CA ARG A 171 19.75 -0.01 8.11
C ARG A 171 19.67 -0.76 9.43
N ALA A 172 19.31 -0.05 10.50
CA ALA A 172 19.09 -0.68 11.80
C ALA A 172 17.96 -1.72 11.71
N VAL A 173 16.86 -1.40 11.03
CA VAL A 173 15.76 -2.34 10.78
C VAL A 173 16.24 -3.54 9.96
N ASP A 174 16.98 -3.34 8.88
CA ASP A 174 17.52 -4.43 8.05
C ASP A 174 18.42 -5.38 8.87
N LEU A 175 19.31 -4.84 9.71
CA LEU A 175 20.18 -5.66 10.58
C LEU A 175 19.40 -6.41 11.66
N LEU A 176 18.37 -5.79 12.25
CA LEU A 176 17.48 -6.46 13.20
C LEU A 176 16.68 -7.58 12.52
N ALA A 177 16.27 -7.40 11.26
CA ALA A 177 15.61 -8.42 10.47
C ALA A 177 16.54 -9.62 10.22
N ILE A 178 17.80 -9.37 9.81
CA ILE A 178 18.83 -10.40 9.63
C ILE A 178 19.08 -11.15 10.94
N GLY A 179 19.15 -10.43 12.07
CA GLY A 179 19.30 -11.00 13.42
C GLY A 179 18.06 -11.69 13.98
N LYS A 180 16.99 -11.86 13.18
CA LYS A 180 15.70 -12.45 13.57
C LYS A 180 15.04 -11.74 14.76
N LYS A 181 15.37 -10.48 15.01
CA LYS A 181 14.78 -9.61 16.04
C LYS A 181 13.57 -8.86 15.48
N TYR A 182 12.62 -9.60 14.92
CA TYR A 182 11.49 -9.06 14.15
C TYR A 182 10.64 -8.05 14.94
N ILE A 183 10.35 -8.34 16.21
CA ILE A 183 9.50 -7.45 17.04
C ILE A 183 10.19 -6.10 17.30
N ASP A 184 11.50 -6.12 17.54
CA ASP A 184 12.26 -4.90 17.80
C ASP A 184 12.39 -4.07 16.51
N ALA A 185 12.61 -4.73 15.37
CA ALA A 185 12.58 -4.11 14.04
C ALA A 185 11.22 -3.43 13.76
N LEU A 186 10.11 -4.10 14.07
CA LEU A 186 8.76 -3.57 13.85
C LEU A 186 8.42 -2.39 14.76
N LYS A 187 8.85 -2.43 16.03
CA LYS A 187 8.72 -1.28 16.93
C LYS A 187 9.47 -0.09 16.37
N LEU A 188 10.71 -0.30 15.92
CA LEU A 188 11.51 0.74 15.30
C LEU A 188 10.83 1.33 14.06
N CYS A 189 10.24 0.49 13.20
CA CYS A 189 9.47 0.99 12.06
C CYS A 189 8.28 1.87 12.44
N ASN A 190 7.60 1.52 13.54
CA ASN A 190 6.46 2.27 14.02
C ASN A 190 6.86 3.57 14.71
N ASP A 191 7.93 3.56 15.52
CA ASP A 191 8.34 4.69 16.33
C ASP A 191 9.07 5.76 15.50
N GLN A 192 9.85 5.36 14.50
CA GLN A 192 10.62 6.25 13.63
C GLN A 192 10.00 6.44 12.23
N ASN A 193 8.79 5.91 12.01
CA ASN A 193 8.08 5.96 10.72
C ASN A 193 8.88 5.40 9.52
N VAL A 194 9.71 4.38 9.73
CA VAL A 194 10.39 3.68 8.63
C VAL A 194 9.35 2.92 7.80
N MET A 195 9.25 3.26 6.52
CA MET A 195 8.27 2.67 5.60
C MET A 195 8.56 1.19 5.36
N LEU A 196 7.56 0.34 5.60
CA LEU A 196 7.64 -1.08 5.29
C LEU A 196 7.47 -1.29 3.79
N THR A 197 8.57 -1.54 3.07
CA THR A 197 8.53 -1.96 1.67
C THR A 197 8.13 -3.44 1.55
N GLU A 198 7.67 -3.89 0.38
CA GLU A 198 7.32 -5.31 0.18
C GLU A 198 8.51 -6.23 0.47
N GLU A 199 9.71 -5.86 0.03
CA GLU A 199 10.94 -6.59 0.29
C GLU A 199 11.23 -6.72 1.79
N LEU A 200 11.15 -5.61 2.52
CA LEU A 200 11.38 -5.60 3.97
C LEU A 200 10.33 -6.42 4.71
N VAL A 201 9.08 -6.36 4.26
CA VAL A 201 7.98 -7.15 4.82
C VAL A 201 8.20 -8.65 4.62
N GLU A 202 8.71 -9.08 3.46
CA GLU A 202 9.05 -10.49 3.25
C GLU A 202 10.30 -10.88 4.07
N LYS A 203 11.33 -10.02 4.22
CA LYS A 203 12.47 -10.25 5.13
C LYS A 203 12.05 -10.41 6.60
N LEU A 204 11.07 -9.62 7.04
CA LEU A 204 10.53 -9.67 8.40
C LEU A 204 9.54 -10.82 8.62
N THR A 205 9.16 -11.54 7.57
CA THR A 205 8.23 -12.67 7.65
C THR A 205 8.99 -13.95 8.00
N PRO A 206 8.74 -14.56 9.17
CA PRO A 206 9.40 -15.81 9.52
C PRO A 206 8.96 -16.95 8.60
N GLU A 207 9.89 -17.87 8.33
CA GLU A 207 9.63 -19.11 7.60
C GLU A 207 8.60 -19.99 8.30
N LYS A 208 7.92 -20.84 7.55
CA LYS A 208 6.97 -21.82 8.10
C LYS A 208 7.75 -22.92 8.81
N SER A 209 7.24 -23.35 9.95
CA SER A 209 7.84 -24.40 10.78
C SER A 209 6.79 -25.44 11.16
N ASP A 210 7.18 -26.70 11.30
CA ASP A 210 6.25 -27.76 11.73
C ASP A 210 5.97 -27.74 13.25
N ASP A 211 6.77 -26.98 14.00
CA ASP A 211 6.62 -26.81 15.44
C ASP A 211 5.47 -25.84 15.78
N LYS A 212 4.59 -26.25 16.71
CA LYS A 212 3.38 -25.49 17.08
C LYS A 212 3.69 -24.16 17.77
N ASP A 213 4.72 -24.12 18.60
CA ASP A 213 5.08 -22.91 19.35
C ASP A 213 5.66 -21.85 18.42
N SER A 214 6.49 -22.23 17.45
CA SER A 214 7.02 -21.32 16.44
C SER A 214 5.95 -20.86 15.45
N GLU A 215 4.93 -21.67 15.14
CA GLU A 215 3.78 -21.18 14.35
C GLU A 215 2.96 -20.12 15.11
N SER A 216 2.78 -20.28 16.43
CA SER A 216 2.12 -19.27 17.26
C SER A 216 2.88 -17.94 17.26
N ASP A 217 4.21 -18.00 17.43
CA ASP A 217 5.06 -16.80 17.37
C ASP A 217 5.11 -16.21 15.96
N ARG A 218 5.10 -17.04 14.91
CA ARG A 218 4.99 -16.60 13.52
C ARG A 218 3.69 -15.84 13.27
N MET A 219 2.55 -16.33 13.78
CA MET A 219 1.27 -15.62 13.69
C MET A 219 1.32 -14.26 14.40
N ARG A 220 1.92 -14.19 15.60
CA ARG A 220 2.10 -12.93 16.33
C ARG A 220 2.94 -11.92 15.53
N ILE A 221 4.04 -12.37 14.93
CA ILE A 221 4.90 -11.51 14.10
C ILE A 221 4.14 -11.04 12.86
N LEU A 222 3.42 -11.93 12.16
CA LEU A 222 2.59 -11.55 11.01
C LEU A 222 1.51 -10.52 11.35
N GLU A 223 0.84 -10.67 12.50
CA GLU A 223 -0.12 -9.68 12.97
C GLU A 223 0.55 -8.33 13.31
N ALA A 224 1.75 -8.35 13.88
CA ALA A 224 2.52 -7.14 14.16
C ALA A 224 2.92 -6.41 12.86
N ILE A 225 3.46 -7.13 11.86
CA ILE A 225 3.77 -6.59 10.53
C ILE A 225 2.52 -5.93 9.93
N ALA A 226 1.39 -6.65 9.93
CA ALA A 226 0.14 -6.15 9.37
C ALA A 226 -0.37 -4.89 10.10
N THR A 227 -0.15 -4.80 11.42
CA THR A 227 -0.54 -3.64 12.23
C THR A 227 0.31 -2.42 11.90
N VAL A 228 1.62 -2.58 11.70
CA VAL A 228 2.49 -1.49 11.24
C VAL A 228 2.10 -1.05 9.82
N CYS A 229 1.82 -2.00 8.92
CA CYS A 229 1.31 -1.69 7.57
C CYS A 229 0.00 -0.89 7.63
N MET A 230 -0.92 -1.23 8.55
CA MET A 230 -2.15 -0.47 8.76
C MET A 230 -1.90 0.97 9.20
N ASN A 231 -0.96 1.19 10.12
CA ASN A 231 -0.59 2.53 10.59
C ASN A 231 0.02 3.37 9.46
N GLN A 232 0.78 2.72 8.58
CA GLN A 232 1.37 3.32 7.38
C GLN A 232 0.40 3.42 6.19
N ARG A 233 -0.90 3.12 6.38
CA ARG A 233 -1.95 3.15 5.35
C ARG A 233 -1.71 2.18 4.17
N GLN A 234 -0.85 1.18 4.34
CA GLN A 234 -0.60 0.13 3.35
C GLN A 234 -1.62 -1.00 3.51
N TYR A 235 -2.88 -0.71 3.16
CA TYR A 235 -4.01 -1.59 3.47
C TYR A 235 -3.95 -2.96 2.78
N HIS A 236 -3.48 -3.03 1.53
CA HIS A 236 -3.39 -4.31 0.80
C HIS A 236 -2.33 -5.25 1.40
N LEU A 237 -1.16 -4.70 1.76
CA LEU A 237 -0.09 -5.47 2.41
C LEU A 237 -0.52 -5.95 3.79
N ALA A 238 -1.20 -5.08 4.55
CA ALA A 238 -1.84 -5.45 5.81
C ALA A 238 -2.87 -6.59 5.63
N THR A 239 -3.75 -6.52 4.63
CA THR A 239 -4.70 -7.61 4.34
C THR A 239 -3.99 -8.92 4.02
N LYS A 240 -2.93 -8.89 3.19
CA LYS A 240 -2.13 -10.08 2.86
C LYS A 240 -1.55 -10.71 4.14
N LYS A 241 -0.92 -9.91 5.00
CA LYS A 241 -0.27 -10.41 6.22
C LYS A 241 -1.25 -10.85 7.31
N TYR A 242 -2.37 -10.14 7.52
CA TYR A 242 -3.45 -10.63 8.40
C TYR A 242 -4.06 -11.94 7.91
N THR A 243 -4.21 -12.12 6.59
CA THR A 243 -4.72 -13.37 6.02
C THR A 243 -3.73 -14.51 6.22
N GLN A 244 -2.43 -14.25 6.05
CA GLN A 244 -1.35 -15.22 6.33
C GLN A 244 -1.29 -15.61 7.81
N ALA A 245 -1.61 -14.68 8.72
CA ALA A 245 -1.73 -14.94 10.16
C ALA A 245 -3.01 -15.71 10.55
N GLY A 246 -3.91 -15.98 9.59
CA GLY A 246 -5.22 -16.60 9.85
C GLY A 246 -6.30 -15.63 10.34
N ASN A 247 -5.97 -14.36 10.58
CA ASN A 247 -6.90 -13.35 11.07
C ASN A 247 -7.66 -12.66 9.92
N ARG A 248 -8.60 -13.38 9.32
CA ARG A 248 -9.37 -12.89 8.17
C ARG A 248 -10.24 -11.67 8.51
N ILE A 249 -10.68 -11.52 9.75
CA ILE A 249 -11.50 -10.39 10.18
C ILE A 249 -10.68 -9.09 10.16
N LYS A 250 -9.47 -9.08 10.75
CA LYS A 250 -8.57 -7.92 10.66
C LYS A 250 -8.17 -7.65 9.21
N GLY A 251 -7.96 -8.71 8.41
CA GLY A 251 -7.70 -8.60 6.97
C GLY A 251 -8.82 -7.91 6.20
N MET A 252 -10.08 -8.26 6.47
CA MET A 252 -11.24 -7.59 5.90
C MET A 252 -11.33 -6.13 6.36
N LYS A 253 -11.13 -5.84 7.66
CA LYS A 253 -11.13 -4.45 8.16
C LYS A 253 -10.09 -3.57 7.47
N ALA A 254 -8.89 -4.10 7.22
CA ALA A 254 -7.86 -3.42 6.45
C ALA A 254 -8.33 -3.10 5.02
N LEU A 255 -8.95 -4.08 4.36
CA LEU A 255 -9.43 -3.97 3.00
C LEU A 255 -10.60 -2.98 2.87
N LEU A 256 -11.51 -2.96 3.83
CA LEU A 256 -12.59 -1.97 3.89
C LEU A 256 -12.05 -0.53 3.95
N LYS A 257 -10.93 -0.29 4.65
CA LYS A 257 -10.27 1.02 4.68
C LYS A 257 -9.61 1.41 3.35
N SER A 258 -9.25 0.42 2.51
CA SER A 258 -8.67 0.70 1.20
C SER A 258 -9.71 1.18 0.17
N GLY A 259 -10.99 0.93 0.42
CA GLY A 259 -12.08 1.29 -0.51
C GLY A 259 -12.13 0.45 -1.79
N ASP A 260 -11.32 -0.61 -1.90
CA ASP A 260 -11.20 -1.43 -3.10
C ASP A 260 -12.37 -2.43 -3.18
N THR A 261 -13.45 -2.03 -3.83
CA THR A 261 -14.71 -2.79 -3.92
C THR A 261 -14.51 -4.18 -4.52
N GLU A 262 -13.68 -4.31 -5.55
CA GLU A 262 -13.42 -5.58 -6.23
C GLU A 262 -12.68 -6.55 -5.31
N LYS A 263 -11.62 -6.09 -4.64
CA LYS A 263 -10.92 -6.95 -3.67
C LYS A 263 -11.81 -7.28 -2.47
N ILE A 264 -12.63 -6.35 -1.98
CA ILE A 264 -13.57 -6.59 -0.86
C ILE A 264 -14.55 -7.71 -1.22
N THR A 265 -15.20 -7.60 -2.38
CA THR A 265 -16.17 -8.62 -2.85
C THR A 265 -15.50 -9.98 -3.06
N PHE A 266 -14.31 -10.01 -3.68
CA PHE A 266 -13.52 -11.23 -3.85
C PHE A 266 -13.13 -11.85 -2.51
N TYR A 267 -12.58 -11.06 -1.59
CA TYR A 267 -12.12 -11.52 -0.29
C TYR A 267 -13.26 -12.09 0.57
N ALA A 268 -14.44 -11.47 0.52
CA ALA A 268 -15.63 -12.00 1.17
C ALA A 268 -16.02 -13.39 0.61
N GLY A 269 -16.02 -13.54 -0.73
CA GLY A 269 -16.32 -14.79 -1.41
C GLY A 269 -15.37 -15.94 -1.06
N VAL A 270 -14.07 -15.66 -0.98
CA VAL A 270 -13.04 -16.67 -0.66
C VAL A 270 -13.03 -17.00 0.84
N SER A 271 -13.26 -16.01 1.71
CA SER A 271 -13.13 -16.18 3.16
C SER A 271 -14.22 -17.07 3.77
N ARG A 272 -15.43 -17.09 3.18
CA ARG A 272 -16.57 -17.93 3.61
C ARG A 272 -16.93 -17.83 5.11
N GLN A 273 -16.68 -16.69 5.74
CA GLN A 273 -17.04 -16.42 7.14
C GLN A 273 -18.25 -15.49 7.21
N LYS A 274 -19.21 -15.79 8.10
CA LYS A 274 -20.47 -15.04 8.21
C LYS A 274 -20.23 -13.56 8.48
N GLU A 275 -19.38 -13.25 9.45
CA GLU A 275 -19.04 -11.89 9.85
C GLU A 275 -18.41 -11.08 8.71
N ILE A 276 -17.56 -11.72 7.90
CA ILE A 276 -16.90 -11.08 6.75
C ILE A 276 -17.92 -10.73 5.66
N TYR A 277 -18.90 -11.60 5.42
CA TYR A 277 -20.00 -11.28 4.51
C TYR A 277 -20.81 -10.07 5.00
N VAL A 278 -21.13 -10.01 6.29
CA VAL A 278 -21.86 -8.87 6.88
C VAL A 278 -21.04 -7.58 6.75
N MET A 279 -19.74 -7.62 7.03
CA MET A 279 -18.84 -6.47 6.87
C MET A 279 -18.79 -5.96 5.43
N ALA A 280 -18.65 -6.86 4.45
CA ALA A 280 -18.66 -6.50 3.03
C ALA A 280 -20.01 -5.89 2.61
N ALA A 281 -21.12 -6.50 3.03
CA ALA A 281 -22.46 -6.00 2.70
C ALA A 281 -22.72 -4.60 3.28
N ASN A 282 -22.33 -4.36 4.54
CA ASN A 282 -22.45 -3.05 5.19
C ASN A 282 -21.65 -1.98 4.45
N TYR A 283 -20.44 -2.31 3.98
CA TYR A 283 -19.63 -1.40 3.19
C TYR A 283 -20.28 -1.09 1.84
N LEU A 284 -20.77 -2.12 1.12
CA LEU A 284 -21.43 -1.93 -0.16
C LEU A 284 -22.72 -1.10 -0.04
N GLN A 285 -23.43 -1.19 1.09
CA GLN A 285 -24.60 -0.33 1.37
C GLN A 285 -24.26 1.16 1.43
N SER A 286 -23.03 1.53 1.82
CA SER A 286 -22.61 2.94 1.83
C SER A 286 -22.24 3.51 0.46
N LEU A 287 -22.20 2.66 -0.57
CA LEU A 287 -21.96 3.08 -1.95
C LEU A 287 -23.27 3.43 -2.66
N ASP A 288 -23.19 4.04 -3.84
CA ASP A 288 -24.37 4.28 -4.68
C ASP A 288 -24.85 2.98 -5.37
N TRP A 289 -25.53 2.13 -4.59
CA TRP A 289 -26.04 0.84 -5.04
C TRP A 289 -27.28 0.96 -5.95
N THR A 290 -27.96 2.11 -5.97
CA THR A 290 -29.17 2.34 -6.78
C THR A 290 -28.86 2.27 -8.28
N LYS A 291 -27.72 2.83 -8.69
CA LYS A 291 -27.25 2.84 -10.08
C LYS A 291 -26.52 1.57 -10.50
N ASN A 292 -26.19 0.68 -9.56
CA ASN A 292 -25.37 -0.50 -9.83
C ASN A 292 -26.07 -1.80 -9.39
N PRO A 293 -26.80 -2.47 -10.32
CA PRO A 293 -27.50 -3.72 -10.03
C PRO A 293 -26.60 -4.85 -9.54
N LYS A 294 -25.31 -4.84 -9.90
CA LYS A 294 -24.34 -5.84 -9.43
C LYS A 294 -24.09 -5.68 -7.93
N VAL A 295 -23.85 -4.46 -7.48
CA VAL A 295 -23.64 -4.14 -6.05
C VAL A 295 -24.87 -4.52 -5.23
N MET A 296 -26.08 -4.22 -5.72
CA MET A 296 -27.31 -4.64 -5.07
C MET A 296 -27.40 -6.17 -4.91
N LYS A 297 -27.11 -6.93 -5.97
CA LYS A 297 -27.08 -8.41 -5.89
C LYS A 297 -26.03 -8.93 -4.92
N ASP A 298 -24.86 -8.31 -4.88
CA ASP A 298 -23.79 -8.69 -3.96
C ASP A 298 -24.17 -8.43 -2.49
N ILE A 299 -24.80 -7.29 -2.19
CA ILE A 299 -25.34 -6.98 -0.86
C ILE A 299 -26.33 -8.06 -0.41
N ILE A 300 -27.32 -8.39 -1.24
CA ILE A 300 -28.32 -9.43 -0.95
C ILE A 300 -27.63 -10.79 -0.74
N SER A 301 -26.71 -11.16 -1.63
CA SER A 301 -25.96 -12.42 -1.54
C SER A 301 -25.18 -12.52 -0.24
N PHE A 302 -24.50 -11.45 0.15
CA PHE A 302 -23.66 -11.42 1.35
C PHE A 302 -24.47 -11.42 2.63
N TYR A 303 -25.54 -10.63 2.77
CA TYR A 303 -26.36 -10.73 3.98
C TYR A 303 -27.02 -12.10 4.13
N THR A 304 -27.47 -12.69 3.01
CA THR A 304 -28.04 -14.04 2.99
C THR A 304 -27.01 -15.08 3.45
N LYS A 305 -25.80 -15.07 2.89
CA LYS A 305 -24.69 -15.97 3.29
C LYS A 305 -24.21 -15.71 4.72
N GLY A 306 -24.23 -14.46 5.15
CA GLY A 306 -23.91 -14.02 6.51
C GLY A 306 -24.97 -14.39 7.56
N ARG A 307 -26.17 -14.80 7.13
CA ARG A 307 -27.36 -15.01 7.98
C ARG A 307 -27.77 -13.77 8.77
N ALA A 308 -27.47 -12.58 8.26
CA ALA A 308 -27.88 -11.30 8.85
C ALA A 308 -29.21 -10.85 8.24
N LEU A 309 -30.28 -11.59 8.56
CA LEU A 309 -31.61 -11.38 7.97
C LEU A 309 -32.26 -10.06 8.37
N ASP A 310 -31.91 -9.51 9.53
CA ASP A 310 -32.37 -8.19 9.97
C ASP A 310 -31.78 -7.06 9.11
N SER A 311 -30.47 -7.09 8.87
CA SER A 311 -29.80 -6.17 7.97
C SER A 311 -30.29 -6.33 6.53
N LEU A 312 -30.58 -7.56 6.10
CA LEU A 312 -31.18 -7.82 4.79
C LEU A 312 -32.58 -7.22 4.66
N ALA A 313 -33.43 -7.37 5.68
CA ALA A 313 -34.76 -6.78 5.69
C ALA A 313 -34.69 -5.25 5.60
N SER A 314 -33.82 -4.65 6.40
CA SER A 314 -33.58 -3.21 6.40
C SER A 314 -33.07 -2.72 5.04
N PHE A 315 -32.21 -3.51 4.36
CA PHE A 315 -31.78 -3.20 2.99
C PHE A 315 -32.94 -3.26 1.99
N TYR A 316 -33.82 -4.26 2.07
CA TYR A 316 -35.01 -4.33 1.21
C TYR A 316 -36.00 -3.18 1.46
N GLU A 317 -36.15 -2.73 2.72
CA GLU A 317 -36.92 -1.51 3.04
C GLU A 317 -36.30 -0.27 2.38
N SER A 318 -34.98 -0.11 2.42
CA SER A 318 -34.27 0.96 1.70
C SER A 318 -34.45 0.87 0.19
N CYS A 319 -34.40 -0.33 -0.40
CA CYS A 319 -34.71 -0.55 -1.81
C CYS A 319 -36.14 -0.12 -2.16
N ALA A 320 -37.12 -0.47 -1.33
CA ALA A 320 -38.50 -0.07 -1.53
C ALA A 320 -38.68 1.45 -1.45
N GLN A 321 -38.00 2.09 -0.49
CA GLN A 321 -38.03 3.53 -0.33
C GLN A 321 -37.40 4.23 -1.55
N ALA A 322 -36.24 3.78 -2.03
CA ALA A 322 -35.62 4.33 -3.24
C ALA A 322 -36.53 4.21 -4.48
N GLU A 323 -37.23 3.08 -4.66
CA GLU A 323 -38.18 2.89 -5.76
C GLU A 323 -39.40 3.82 -5.69
N ILE A 324 -39.91 4.09 -4.49
CA ILE A 324 -40.97 5.09 -4.25
C ILE A 324 -40.44 6.50 -4.51
N ASP A 325 -39.19 6.75 -4.10
CA ASP A 325 -38.64 8.07 -4.01
C ASP A 325 -38.17 8.63 -5.34
N GLU A 326 -37.48 7.81 -6.13
CA GLU A 326 -36.91 8.17 -7.43
C GLU A 326 -37.87 7.90 -8.59
N TYR A 327 -38.61 6.78 -8.54
CA TYR A 327 -39.40 6.31 -9.68
C TYR A 327 -40.92 6.32 -9.44
N GLN A 328 -41.37 6.66 -8.23
CA GLN A 328 -42.78 6.56 -7.82
C GLN A 328 -43.38 5.16 -8.10
N ASN A 329 -42.54 4.12 -8.13
CA ASN A 329 -42.92 2.77 -8.53
C ASN A 329 -43.31 1.93 -7.31
N TYR A 330 -44.55 2.13 -6.87
CA TYR A 330 -45.12 1.43 -5.72
C TYR A 330 -45.27 -0.08 -5.93
N GLU A 331 -45.36 -0.57 -7.16
CA GLU A 331 -45.49 -2.00 -7.45
C GLU A 331 -44.18 -2.75 -7.19
N LYS A 332 -43.04 -2.20 -7.65
CA LYS A 332 -41.72 -2.74 -7.32
C LYS A 332 -41.42 -2.62 -5.83
N ALA A 333 -41.80 -1.50 -5.22
CA ALA A 333 -41.65 -1.30 -3.78
C ALA A 333 -42.40 -2.38 -2.97
N LEU A 334 -43.61 -2.77 -3.37
CA LEU A 334 -44.34 -3.88 -2.75
C LEU A 334 -43.60 -5.22 -2.85
N GLY A 335 -42.93 -5.47 -3.97
CA GLY A 335 -42.08 -6.66 -4.14
C GLY A 335 -40.93 -6.68 -3.12
N ALA A 336 -40.19 -5.57 -3.01
CA ALA A 336 -39.09 -5.42 -2.06
C ALA A 336 -39.56 -5.51 -0.59
N LEU A 337 -40.67 -4.85 -0.23
CA LEU A 337 -41.25 -4.94 1.13
C LEU A 337 -41.73 -6.36 1.46
N GLY A 338 -42.21 -7.11 0.46
CA GLY A 338 -42.54 -8.52 0.62
C GLY A 338 -41.33 -9.37 0.99
N GLU A 339 -40.19 -9.16 0.33
CA GLU A 339 -38.93 -9.83 0.68
C GLU A 339 -38.36 -9.36 2.03
N ALA A 340 -38.54 -8.09 2.39
CA ALA A 340 -38.23 -7.60 3.73
C ALA A 340 -39.03 -8.36 4.80
N ALA A 341 -40.35 -8.51 4.61
CA ALA A 341 -41.23 -9.19 5.56
C ALA A 341 -40.87 -10.66 5.73
N LYS A 342 -40.54 -11.35 4.63
CA LYS A 342 -40.03 -12.73 4.65
C LYS A 342 -38.70 -12.84 5.39
N SER A 343 -37.82 -11.86 5.21
CA SER A 343 -36.51 -11.84 5.87
C SER A 343 -36.66 -11.66 7.38
N ILE A 344 -37.53 -10.74 7.83
CA ILE A 344 -37.84 -10.56 9.26
C ILE A 344 -38.52 -11.80 9.83
N SER A 345 -39.51 -12.39 9.15
CA SER A 345 -40.20 -13.59 9.67
C SER A 345 -39.26 -14.77 9.88
N ASN A 346 -38.25 -14.91 9.01
CA ASN A 346 -37.26 -15.98 9.08
C ASN A 346 -36.08 -15.64 10.01
N ALA A 347 -35.94 -14.38 10.44
CA ALA A 347 -34.90 -13.97 11.37
C ALA A 347 -35.15 -14.61 12.74
N LYS A 348 -34.11 -15.21 13.33
CA LYS A 348 -34.13 -15.62 14.73
C LYS A 348 -33.65 -14.44 15.57
N MET A 349 -34.54 -13.50 15.86
CA MET A 349 -34.20 -12.37 16.73
C MET A 349 -34.21 -12.82 18.20
N SER A 350 -33.32 -12.25 19.01
CA SER A 350 -33.30 -12.50 20.46
C SER A 350 -34.55 -11.96 21.15
N ASN A 351 -35.17 -10.92 20.57
CA ASN A 351 -36.37 -10.29 21.08
C ASN A 351 -37.55 -10.51 20.13
N THR A 352 -38.37 -11.53 20.44
CA THR A 352 -39.53 -11.92 19.63
C THR A 352 -40.59 -10.83 19.54
N THR A 353 -40.82 -10.05 20.62
CA THR A 353 -41.82 -8.97 20.58
C THR A 353 -41.41 -7.85 19.64
N LEU A 354 -40.15 -7.43 19.66
CA LEU A 354 -39.63 -6.42 18.71
C LEU A 354 -39.73 -6.90 17.26
N GLN A 355 -39.51 -8.20 17.03
CA GLN A 355 -39.67 -8.81 15.72
C GLN A 355 -41.14 -8.77 15.25
N GLU A 356 -42.08 -9.10 16.13
CA GLU A 356 -43.53 -9.04 15.84
C GLU A 356 -43.99 -7.61 15.56
N GLU A 357 -43.51 -6.62 16.34
CA GLU A 357 -43.81 -5.20 16.14
C GLU A 357 -43.29 -4.68 14.80
N ARG A 358 -42.02 -4.94 14.44
CA ARG A 358 -41.49 -4.56 13.11
C ARG A 358 -42.25 -5.23 11.99
N LEU A 359 -42.59 -6.51 12.14
CA LEU A 359 -43.33 -7.27 11.14
C LEU A 359 -44.76 -6.73 10.98
N ALA A 360 -45.42 -6.34 12.08
CA ALA A 360 -46.73 -5.69 12.06
C ALA A 360 -46.68 -4.32 11.36
N ALA A 361 -45.70 -3.47 11.71
CA ALA A 361 -45.50 -2.18 11.07
C ALA A 361 -45.26 -2.32 9.56
N LEU A 362 -44.41 -3.28 9.16
CA LEU A 362 -44.13 -3.55 7.75
C LEU A 362 -45.36 -4.07 7.00
N LYS A 363 -46.14 -4.98 7.61
CA LYS A 363 -47.42 -5.45 7.04
C LYS A 363 -48.44 -4.32 6.89
N HIS A 364 -48.48 -3.41 7.85
CA HIS A 364 -49.35 -2.24 7.78
C HIS A 364 -48.94 -1.32 6.61
N LYS A 365 -47.65 -0.99 6.48
CA LYS A 365 -47.10 -0.24 5.34
C LYS A 365 -47.41 -0.90 3.99
N ILE A 366 -47.21 -2.22 3.88
CA ILE A 366 -47.58 -3.01 2.69
C ILE A 366 -49.08 -2.87 2.38
N THR A 367 -49.95 -2.87 3.39
CA THR A 367 -51.41 -2.76 3.22
C THR A 367 -51.80 -1.39 2.68
N LEU A 368 -51.21 -0.31 3.22
CA LEU A 368 -51.46 1.06 2.75
C LEU A 368 -50.99 1.25 1.30
N ILE A 369 -49.79 0.77 0.97
CA ILE A 369 -49.28 0.84 -0.41
C ILE A 369 -50.15 0.02 -1.36
N LYS A 370 -50.62 -1.17 -0.94
CA LYS A 370 -51.57 -1.98 -1.74
C LYS A 370 -52.88 -1.24 -2.02
N LYS A 371 -53.45 -0.56 -1.01
CA LYS A 371 -54.65 0.27 -1.20
C LYS A 371 -54.40 1.36 -2.26
N PHE A 372 -53.25 2.03 -2.22
CA PHE A 372 -52.90 3.08 -3.19
C PHE A 372 -52.66 2.53 -4.61
N VAL A 373 -51.94 1.41 -4.75
CA VAL A 373 -51.75 0.74 -6.04
C VAL A 373 -53.09 0.27 -6.61
N ASN A 374 -53.98 -0.26 -5.76
CA ASN A 374 -55.32 -0.66 -6.19
C ASN A 374 -56.14 0.54 -6.69
N ALA A 375 -56.10 1.67 -5.96
CA ALA A 375 -56.77 2.90 -6.40
C ALA A 375 -56.24 3.41 -7.75
N LYS A 376 -54.92 3.32 -8.00
CA LYS A 376 -54.35 3.66 -9.32
C LYS A 376 -54.83 2.73 -10.43
N ARG A 377 -54.89 1.42 -10.17
CA ARG A 377 -55.32 0.41 -11.18
C ARG A 377 -56.81 0.50 -11.49
N SER A 378 -57.66 0.65 -10.48
CA SER A 378 -59.11 0.74 -10.65
C SER A 378 -59.59 2.10 -11.17
N TYR A 379 -58.69 3.06 -11.37
CA TYR A 379 -59.06 4.42 -11.79
C TYR A 379 -59.70 4.45 -13.18
N GLU A 380 -59.28 3.58 -14.09
CA GLU A 380 -59.85 3.49 -15.43
C GLU A 380 -61.30 2.98 -15.40
N ASP A 381 -61.61 2.08 -14.46
CA ASP A 381 -62.94 1.46 -14.32
C ASP A 381 -63.89 2.32 -13.45
N SER A 382 -63.42 2.75 -12.27
CA SER A 382 -64.21 3.48 -11.27
C SER A 382 -63.43 4.67 -10.68
N PRO A 383 -63.33 5.81 -11.39
CA PRO A 383 -62.51 6.93 -10.97
C PRO A 383 -62.98 7.57 -9.66
N GLU A 384 -64.28 7.55 -9.37
CA GLU A 384 -64.83 8.13 -8.13
C GLU A 384 -64.52 7.27 -6.90
N GLU A 385 -64.50 5.95 -7.06
CA GLU A 385 -64.12 5.03 -5.99
C GLU A 385 -62.62 5.08 -5.71
N ALA A 386 -61.80 5.15 -6.77
CA ALA A 386 -60.36 5.35 -6.67
C ALA A 386 -60.02 6.62 -5.86
N ILE A 387 -60.73 7.72 -6.11
CA ILE A 387 -60.51 8.99 -5.39
C ILE A 387 -60.98 8.92 -3.95
N LYS A 388 -62.13 8.28 -3.67
CA LYS A 388 -62.58 8.02 -2.29
C LYS A 388 -61.55 7.19 -1.52
N LEU A 389 -60.95 6.18 -2.15
CA LEU A 389 -59.88 5.38 -1.53
C LEU A 389 -58.65 6.24 -1.21
N CYS A 390 -58.23 7.13 -2.12
CA CYS A 390 -57.15 8.06 -1.85
C CYS A 390 -57.47 9.08 -0.75
N GLN A 391 -58.72 9.53 -0.64
CA GLN A 391 -59.16 10.41 0.46
C GLN A 391 -59.12 9.69 1.82
N ILE A 392 -59.59 8.44 1.88
CA ILE A 392 -59.47 7.61 3.09
C ILE A 392 -58.00 7.42 3.47
N LEU A 393 -57.12 7.23 2.49
CA LEU A 393 -55.67 7.13 2.75
C LEU A 393 -55.07 8.42 3.32
N LEU A 394 -55.59 9.60 2.96
CA LEU A 394 -55.15 10.88 3.51
C LEU A 394 -55.55 11.09 4.98
N GLU A 395 -56.58 10.37 5.45
CA GLU A 395 -57.01 10.38 6.85
C GLU A 395 -56.17 9.45 7.74
N GLU A 396 -55.42 8.51 7.15
CA GLU A 396 -54.57 7.59 7.90
C GLU A 396 -53.40 8.35 8.56
N PRO A 397 -53.14 8.12 9.87
CA PRO A 397 -52.06 8.78 10.56
C PRO A 397 -50.71 8.34 9.98
N ASP A 398 -49.81 9.29 9.78
CA ASP A 398 -48.44 9.05 9.32
C ASP A 398 -48.34 8.36 7.95
N ILE A 399 -49.35 8.55 7.08
CA ILE A 399 -49.42 7.96 5.73
C ILE A 399 -48.17 8.28 4.89
N ASP A 400 -47.55 9.44 5.09
CA ASP A 400 -46.36 9.89 4.33
C ASP A 400 -45.19 8.90 4.43
N SER A 401 -45.08 8.19 5.57
CA SER A 401 -44.08 7.13 5.81
C SER A 401 -44.23 5.92 4.89
N SER A 402 -45.43 5.70 4.34
CA SER A 402 -45.79 4.55 3.51
C SER A 402 -46.07 4.97 2.06
N VAL A 403 -46.87 6.01 1.88
CA VAL A 403 -47.23 6.59 0.59
C VAL A 403 -47.03 8.10 0.69
N ARG A 404 -46.04 8.61 -0.03
CA ARG A 404 -45.77 10.05 -0.14
C ARG A 404 -47.05 10.86 -0.34
N LEU A 405 -47.31 11.81 0.55
CA LEU A 405 -48.46 12.71 0.51
C LEU A 405 -48.54 13.44 -0.83
N GLY A 406 -47.39 13.89 -1.36
CA GLY A 406 -47.31 14.51 -2.68
C GLY A 406 -47.88 13.64 -3.80
N ASN A 407 -47.63 12.33 -3.78
CA ASN A 407 -48.15 11.40 -4.79
C ASN A 407 -49.66 11.17 -4.65
N LEU A 408 -50.19 11.17 -3.42
CA LEU A 408 -51.64 11.09 -3.17
C LEU A 408 -52.36 12.36 -3.63
N TYR A 409 -51.89 13.52 -3.21
CA TYR A 409 -52.45 14.81 -3.63
C TYR A 409 -52.32 15.00 -5.14
N GLY A 410 -51.16 14.66 -5.72
CA GLY A 410 -50.94 14.76 -7.16
C GLY A 410 -51.95 13.94 -7.95
N PHE A 411 -52.24 12.71 -7.51
CA PHE A 411 -53.25 11.85 -8.13
C PHE A 411 -54.67 12.44 -8.03
N ILE A 412 -55.05 12.99 -6.87
CA ILE A 412 -56.39 13.59 -6.68
C ILE A 412 -56.52 14.91 -7.47
N ILE A 413 -55.48 15.75 -7.49
CA ILE A 413 -55.45 17.00 -8.24
C ILE A 413 -55.56 16.72 -9.74
N GLU A 414 -54.87 15.70 -10.24
CA GLU A 414 -54.97 15.29 -11.64
C GLU A 414 -56.38 14.83 -12.01
N HIS A 415 -57.08 14.12 -11.12
CA HIS A 415 -58.49 13.77 -11.33
C HIS A 415 -59.40 14.99 -11.45
N PHE A 416 -59.30 15.95 -10.52
CA PHE A 416 -60.14 17.15 -10.56
C PHE A 416 -59.79 18.06 -11.75
N HIS A 417 -58.52 18.11 -12.14
CA HIS A 417 -58.09 18.76 -13.38
C HIS A 417 -58.75 18.12 -14.61
N ARG A 418 -58.72 16.78 -14.73
CA ARG A 418 -59.39 16.04 -15.83
C ARG A 418 -60.90 16.24 -15.85
N LYS A 419 -61.55 16.40 -14.69
CA LYS A 419 -62.99 16.72 -14.57
C LYS A 419 -63.30 18.22 -14.77
N GLY A 420 -62.31 19.07 -14.99
CA GLY A 420 -62.48 20.52 -15.18
C GLY A 420 -62.85 21.30 -13.90
N ASN A 421 -62.73 20.68 -12.72
CA ASN A 421 -63.00 21.34 -11.46
C ASN A 421 -61.73 22.00 -10.90
N PHE A 422 -61.34 23.11 -11.53
CA PHE A 422 -60.10 23.82 -11.21
C PHE A 422 -60.09 24.41 -9.79
N ASN A 423 -61.26 24.81 -9.25
CA ASN A 423 -61.37 25.35 -7.88
C ASN A 423 -60.98 24.30 -6.83
N MET A 424 -61.52 23.08 -6.91
CA MET A 424 -61.14 22.01 -5.98
C MET A 424 -59.70 21.58 -6.18
N ALA A 425 -59.22 21.51 -7.43
CA ALA A 425 -57.82 21.19 -7.72
C ALA A 425 -56.86 22.23 -7.10
N TYR A 426 -57.19 23.52 -7.15
CA TYR A 426 -56.38 24.59 -6.55
C TYR A 426 -56.39 24.56 -5.03
N ASN A 427 -57.54 24.29 -4.39
CA ASN A 427 -57.62 24.17 -2.94
C ASN A 427 -56.73 23.03 -2.41
N LEU A 428 -56.79 21.86 -3.07
CA LEU A 428 -55.92 20.72 -2.73
C LEU A 428 -54.44 21.02 -2.98
N LEU A 429 -54.13 21.82 -4.00
CA LEU A 429 -52.77 22.28 -4.28
C LEU A 429 -52.25 23.23 -3.20
N GLN A 430 -53.10 24.10 -2.65
CA GLN A 430 -52.74 24.95 -1.50
C GLN A 430 -52.58 24.13 -0.22
N GLU A 431 -53.40 23.11 -0.02
CA GLU A 431 -53.25 22.18 1.10
C GLU A 431 -51.94 21.37 1.01
N LEU A 432 -51.57 20.93 -0.21
CA LEU A 432 -50.28 20.29 -0.43
C LEU A 432 -49.11 21.26 -0.16
N ARG A 433 -49.24 22.53 -0.54
CA ARG A 433 -48.23 23.58 -0.26
C ARG A 433 -48.03 23.85 1.22
N SER A 434 -49.10 23.78 2.02
CA SER A 434 -49.01 24.00 3.46
C SER A 434 -48.43 22.79 4.19
N LYS A 435 -48.59 21.59 3.63
CA LYS A 435 -48.13 20.32 4.22
C LYS A 435 -46.74 19.87 3.75
N THR A 436 -46.24 20.39 2.64
CA THR A 436 -44.98 19.92 2.02
C THR A 436 -44.06 21.09 1.69
N SER A 437 -42.79 21.00 2.09
CA SER A 437 -41.72 21.96 1.75
C SER A 437 -41.00 21.64 0.43
N VAL A 438 -41.26 20.45 -0.15
CA VAL A 438 -40.67 19.95 -1.40
C VAL A 438 -41.34 20.59 -2.62
N ASN A 439 -40.57 20.78 -3.69
CA ASN A 439 -41.07 21.35 -4.94
C ASN A 439 -42.20 20.50 -5.54
N ILE A 440 -43.38 21.10 -5.67
CA ILE A 440 -44.63 20.51 -6.18
C ILE A 440 -44.45 19.90 -7.57
N GLY A 441 -43.53 20.43 -8.39
CA GLY A 441 -43.23 19.93 -9.72
C GLY A 441 -42.69 18.49 -9.75
N HIS A 442 -42.27 17.93 -8.60
CA HIS A 442 -41.91 16.51 -8.51
C HIS A 442 -43.13 15.57 -8.44
N TYR A 443 -44.30 16.10 -8.09
CA TYR A 443 -45.52 15.32 -7.87
C TYR A 443 -46.60 15.59 -8.91
N ILE A 444 -46.61 16.80 -9.49
CA ILE A 444 -47.63 17.27 -10.41
C ILE A 444 -46.95 17.80 -11.67
N SER A 445 -47.44 17.40 -12.84
CA SER A 445 -46.89 17.89 -14.11
C SER A 445 -47.02 19.41 -14.23
N MET A 446 -46.01 20.07 -14.81
CA MET A 446 -46.03 21.52 -15.02
C MET A 446 -47.23 21.95 -15.88
N ALA A 447 -47.65 21.14 -16.84
CA ALA A 447 -48.83 21.40 -17.66
C ALA A 447 -50.12 21.47 -16.83
N THR A 448 -50.29 20.54 -15.87
CA THR A 448 -51.43 20.54 -14.95
C THR A 448 -51.40 21.79 -14.05
N LEU A 449 -50.22 22.15 -13.53
CA LEU A 449 -50.05 23.33 -12.68
C LEU A 449 -50.39 24.63 -13.43
N GLU A 450 -49.86 24.79 -14.65
CA GLU A 450 -50.13 25.96 -15.51
C GLU A 450 -51.61 26.06 -15.87
N SER A 451 -52.23 24.94 -16.24
CA SER A 451 -53.65 24.91 -16.61
C SER A 451 -54.58 25.34 -15.47
N ILE A 452 -54.32 24.89 -14.23
CA ILE A 452 -55.12 25.28 -13.05
C ILE A 452 -55.03 26.78 -12.78
N HIS A 453 -53.82 27.35 -12.82
CA HIS A 453 -53.59 28.76 -12.52
C HIS A 453 -54.13 29.68 -13.62
N GLN A 454 -53.99 29.29 -14.90
CA GLN A 454 -54.54 30.02 -16.04
C GLN A 454 -56.07 30.10 -15.96
N HIS A 455 -56.76 28.99 -15.68
CA HIS A 455 -58.22 28.97 -15.61
C HIS A 455 -58.80 29.79 -14.44
N LEU A 456 -58.04 29.93 -13.35
CA LEU A 456 -58.45 30.70 -12.18
C LEU A 456 -57.98 32.16 -12.21
N ASN A 457 -57.25 32.58 -13.26
CA ASN A 457 -56.58 33.88 -13.34
C ASN A 457 -55.67 34.17 -12.14
N ILE A 458 -55.03 33.14 -11.58
CA ILE A 458 -54.10 33.26 -10.45
C ILE A 458 -52.68 33.26 -11.01
N PRO A 459 -51.83 34.26 -10.69
CA PRO A 459 -50.44 34.25 -11.12
C PRO A 459 -49.72 32.99 -10.61
N LEU A 460 -49.08 32.23 -11.50
CA LEU A 460 -48.09 31.24 -11.06
C LEU A 460 -46.96 32.03 -10.42
N GLY A 461 -46.89 32.04 -9.09
CA GLY A 461 -45.71 32.48 -8.37
C GLY A 461 -44.55 31.55 -8.70
N ARG A 462 -43.87 31.79 -9.83
CA ARG A 462 -42.50 31.33 -10.02
C ARG A 462 -41.70 32.07 -8.95
N GLY A 463 -41.14 31.34 -7.98
CA GLY A 463 -40.03 31.87 -7.18
C GLY A 463 -38.95 32.45 -8.13
N PRO A 464 -38.13 33.40 -7.67
CA PRO A 464 -37.42 34.34 -8.52
C PRO A 464 -36.80 33.64 -9.72
N ALA A 465 -37.35 33.94 -10.90
CA ALA A 465 -36.71 33.60 -12.15
C ALA A 465 -35.38 34.36 -12.15
N VAL A 466 -34.29 33.61 -12.20
CA VAL A 466 -33.06 34.13 -12.81
C VAL A 466 -33.47 34.63 -14.18
N ASP A 467 -33.19 35.91 -14.42
CA ASP A 467 -33.52 36.65 -15.63
C ASP A 467 -33.25 35.81 -16.89
N ASN A 468 -34.29 35.62 -17.68
CA ASN A 468 -34.16 35.27 -19.08
C ASN A 468 -35.35 35.86 -19.83
N LYS A 469 -35.23 37.14 -20.20
CA LYS A 469 -35.94 37.74 -21.33
C LYS A 469 -35.12 38.83 -21.99
N SER A 470 -34.51 38.51 -23.13
CA SER A 470 -34.79 39.18 -24.40
C SER A 470 -34.28 38.25 -25.51
N VAL A 471 -35.14 37.53 -26.25
CA VAL A 471 -36.06 37.94 -27.33
C VAL A 471 -35.46 37.58 -28.69
N ASP A 472 -36.27 36.82 -29.41
CA ASP A 472 -36.43 36.62 -30.85
C ASP A 472 -35.44 35.83 -31.73
N GLN A 473 -36.07 34.86 -32.38
CA GLN A 473 -35.67 34.16 -33.60
C GLN A 473 -35.60 35.13 -34.78
N PHE A 474 -34.53 35.04 -35.57
CA PHE A 474 -34.61 35.00 -37.03
C PHE A 474 -33.50 34.08 -37.55
N GLN A 475 -33.89 33.13 -38.40
CA GLN A 475 -33.02 32.29 -39.22
C GLN A 475 -32.42 33.11 -40.36
N ASP A 476 -31.18 32.80 -40.73
CA ASP A 476 -30.61 32.64 -42.08
C ASP A 476 -29.08 32.49 -41.85
N ASP A 477 -28.44 31.33 -41.94
CA ASP A 477 -28.11 30.45 -43.08
C ASP A 477 -26.59 30.53 -43.38
N GLU A 478 -26.00 29.36 -43.63
CA GLU A 478 -24.66 29.05 -44.18
C GLU A 478 -23.35 29.48 -43.48
N GLY A 479 -22.43 28.51 -43.31
CA GLY A 479 -20.99 28.77 -43.49
C GLY A 479 -20.01 28.22 -42.43
N ASP A 480 -19.64 26.94 -42.57
CA ASP A 480 -18.37 26.26 -42.28
C ASP A 480 -17.32 26.78 -41.25
N ILE A 481 -16.92 25.82 -40.37
CA ILE A 481 -15.56 25.30 -40.06
C ILE A 481 -14.42 26.34 -39.88
N VAL A 482 -13.73 26.38 -38.74
CA VAL A 482 -12.36 25.86 -38.43
C VAL A 482 -12.09 26.39 -36.99
N GLY A 483 -11.61 25.68 -35.96
CA GLY A 483 -10.52 24.70 -35.90
C GLY A 483 -9.21 25.38 -35.45
N GLU A 484 -9.09 25.86 -34.22
CA GLU A 484 -7.82 26.33 -33.62
C GLU A 484 -7.60 25.59 -32.29
N ALA A 485 -6.72 24.59 -32.22
CA ALA A 485 -5.25 24.64 -32.18
C ALA A 485 -4.73 25.09 -30.80
N ILE A 486 -4.24 24.11 -30.04
CA ILE A 486 -3.48 24.27 -28.80
C ILE A 486 -2.02 24.35 -29.22
N GLU A 487 -1.32 25.45 -28.91
CA GLU A 487 0.13 25.56 -29.02
C GLU A 487 0.78 25.37 -27.64
N GLU A 488 1.70 24.41 -27.57
CA GLU A 488 2.67 24.20 -26.50
C GLU A 488 3.87 25.14 -26.74
N GLU A 489 4.22 25.96 -25.74
CA GLU A 489 5.51 26.67 -25.70
C GLU A 489 6.61 25.71 -25.20
N VAL A 490 7.64 25.54 -26.02
CA VAL A 490 8.92 24.91 -25.68
C VAL A 490 9.92 26.04 -25.45
N ASP A 491 10.41 26.16 -24.22
CA ASP A 491 11.53 27.05 -23.87
C ASP A 491 12.85 26.40 -24.30
N ASP A 492 13.51 27.00 -25.30
CA ASP A 492 14.93 26.81 -25.59
C ASP A 492 15.76 27.82 -24.76
N PHE A 493 16.73 27.31 -24.00
CA PHE A 493 17.89 28.08 -23.55
C PHE A 493 19.16 27.38 -24.03
N ASP A 494 20.04 28.20 -24.61
CA ASP A 494 21.32 27.91 -25.27
C ASP A 494 22.24 26.83 -24.63
#